data_AF-A0A3G6RS04-F1
#
_entry.id   AF-A0A3G6RS04-F1
#
_cell.length_a   1.000
_cell.length_b   1.000
_cell.length_c   1.000
_cell.angle_alpha   90.00
_cell.angle_beta   90.00
_cell.angle_gamma   90.00
#
_symmetry.space_group_name_H-M   'P 1'
#
loop_
_entity.id
_entity.type
_entity.pdbx_description
1 polymer ?
#
loop_
_entity_poly.entity_id
_entity_poly.type
_entity_poly.pdbx_seq_one_letter_code
_entity_poly.pdbx_strand_id
1 'polypeptide(L)'
;MNKKLTPADLFLGILALLLISVSFYQTWLGLQQIFGPASFVIALVLSLLLLFLCWMLRNAKLEGKPTGSLVGIYIFIASFCFIANFNALYTRFMKTDIYTDELRDINKNFTTLENDVESKLSYKYNKLTTQNIEIKKKQLMEQIKDPGNKGIGTRAQSLIRDIEKLTGQKVDLLTPVGSDYEDLSERMGHQIDNMISDLSPDERALKTDLNNSALKWNKNIQDLLLLSKKEKDEMSQGLIDESLADYNKLGSRAQTVLGNEKIHFEPAVSQTQQVGKIGFAFEHAIKNFGMYQFVVLAGCILLDFVIVIIILLVTSPGGYNRNNGGSVFSNKRSGKTIIPNN
;
A
#
# COMPACT_ATOMS: atom_id res chain seq x y z
N MET A 1 16.05 -54.38 8.15
CA MET A 1 15.22 -53.89 9.28
C MET A 1 13.95 -53.27 8.71
N ASN A 2 12.82 -53.98 8.76
CA ASN A 2 11.53 -53.43 8.35
C ASN A 2 11.02 -52.49 9.46
N LYS A 3 11.32 -51.19 9.34
CA LYS A 3 10.67 -50.16 10.17
C LYS A 3 9.18 -50.18 9.82
N LYS A 4 8.32 -50.65 10.73
CA LYS A 4 6.87 -50.60 10.54
C LYS A 4 6.44 -49.13 10.53
N LEU A 5 5.80 -48.69 9.45
CA LEU A 5 5.15 -47.38 9.36
C LEU A 5 4.10 -47.27 10.48
N THR A 6 4.21 -46.26 11.33
CA THR A 6 3.20 -45.99 12.36
C THR A 6 2.14 -45.01 11.83
N PRO A 7 0.93 -44.98 12.40
CA PRO A 7 -0.08 -43.98 12.06
C PRO A 7 0.41 -42.54 12.24
N ALA A 8 1.29 -42.28 13.23
CA ALA A 8 1.91 -40.97 13.43
C ALA A 8 2.84 -40.59 12.27
N ASP A 9 3.49 -41.56 11.64
CA ASP A 9 4.38 -41.33 10.49
C ASP A 9 3.60 -40.99 9.23
N LEU A 10 2.48 -41.69 9.04
CA LEU A 10 1.55 -41.40 7.95
C LEU A 10 0.94 -40.00 8.12
N PHE A 11 0.49 -39.66 9.34
CA PHE A 11 -0.04 -38.34 9.67
C PHE A 11 0.98 -37.22 9.43
N LEU A 12 2.19 -37.35 9.97
CA LEU A 12 3.26 -36.35 9.78
C LEU A 12 3.67 -36.22 8.32
N GLY A 13 3.72 -37.32 7.57
CA GLY A 13 4.04 -37.31 6.14
C GLY A 13 2.97 -36.58 5.32
N ILE A 14 1.69 -36.85 5.56
CA ILE A 14 0.57 -36.17 4.89
C ILE A 14 0.56 -34.68 5.26
N LEU A 15 0.75 -34.35 6.54
CA LEU A 15 0.76 -32.96 7.01
C LEU A 15 1.93 -32.18 6.40
N ALA A 16 3.14 -32.77 6.35
CA ALA A 16 4.30 -32.14 5.72
C ALA A 16 4.06 -31.90 4.23
N LEU A 17 3.48 -32.88 3.51
CA LEU A 17 3.16 -32.76 2.10
C LEU A 17 2.15 -31.64 1.85
N LEU A 18 1.11 -31.55 2.68
CA LEU A 18 0.08 -30.50 2.59
C LEU A 18 0.71 -29.11 2.80
N LEU A 19 1.41 -28.90 3.92
CA LEU A 19 1.99 -27.59 4.25
C LEU A 19 3.03 -27.15 3.23
N ILE A 20 3.90 -28.06 2.80
CA ILE A 20 4.95 -27.74 1.83
C ILE A 20 4.36 -27.54 0.43
N SER A 21 3.27 -28.22 0.06
CA SER A 21 2.60 -27.97 -1.21
C SER A 21 1.94 -26.59 -1.27
N VAL A 22 1.34 -26.14 -0.15
CA VAL A 22 0.84 -24.77 -0.05
C VAL A 22 2.00 -23.77 -0.08
N SER A 23 3.10 -24.03 0.64
CA SER A 23 4.31 -23.20 0.64
C SER A 23 4.90 -23.09 -0.77
N PHE A 24 5.01 -24.21 -1.48
CA PHE A 24 5.48 -24.28 -2.86
C PHE A 24 4.72 -23.32 -3.77
N TYR A 25 3.38 -23.38 -3.73
CA TYR A 25 2.56 -22.52 -4.58
C TYR A 25 2.74 -21.04 -4.24
N GLN A 26 2.78 -20.68 -2.95
CA GLN A 26 2.99 -19.30 -2.52
C GLN A 26 4.41 -18.81 -2.86
N THR A 27 5.43 -19.65 -2.70
CA THR A 27 6.82 -19.34 -3.00
C THR A 27 7.00 -19.12 -4.50
N TRP A 28 6.35 -19.96 -5.32
CA TRP A 28 6.34 -19.78 -6.77
C TRP A 28 5.78 -18.42 -7.17
N LEU A 29 4.58 -18.07 -6.68
CA LEU A 29 3.97 -16.76 -6.95
C LEU A 29 4.82 -15.61 -6.43
N GLY A 30 5.40 -15.75 -5.24
CA GLY A 30 6.22 -14.73 -4.60
C GLY A 30 7.55 -14.45 -5.31
N LEU A 31 8.04 -15.41 -6.10
CA LEU A 31 9.27 -15.28 -6.88
C LEU A 31 9.01 -14.92 -8.35
N GLN A 32 7.75 -14.94 -8.80
CA GLN A 32 7.41 -14.81 -10.22
C GLN A 32 7.88 -13.49 -10.84
N GLN A 33 7.80 -12.38 -10.10
CA GLN A 33 8.24 -11.08 -10.62
C GLN A 33 9.76 -10.92 -10.74
N ILE A 34 10.53 -11.70 -9.97
CA ILE A 34 11.99 -11.60 -9.94
C ILE A 34 12.61 -12.59 -10.94
N PHE A 35 12.10 -13.83 -10.93
CA PHE A 35 12.71 -14.94 -11.69
C PHE A 35 11.88 -15.39 -12.89
N GLY A 36 10.71 -14.78 -13.14
CA GLY A 36 9.86 -15.11 -14.28
C GLY A 36 9.49 -16.60 -14.30
N PRO A 37 9.59 -17.29 -15.45
CA PRO A 37 9.30 -18.73 -15.55
C PRO A 37 10.18 -19.62 -14.66
N ALA A 38 11.41 -19.18 -14.33
CA ALA A 38 12.32 -19.96 -13.49
C ALA A 38 11.86 -20.05 -12.02
N SER A 39 10.96 -19.16 -11.59
CA SER A 39 10.38 -19.16 -10.24
C SER A 39 9.77 -20.51 -9.86
N PHE A 40 9.13 -21.21 -10.80
CA PHE A 40 8.54 -22.53 -10.57
C PHE A 40 9.61 -23.56 -10.17
N VAL A 41 10.71 -23.61 -10.93
CA VAL A 41 11.79 -24.57 -10.70
C VAL A 41 12.47 -24.28 -9.36
N ILE A 42 12.72 -23.00 -9.06
CA ILE A 42 13.32 -22.57 -7.79
C ILE A 42 12.42 -22.99 -6.61
N ALA A 43 11.12 -22.68 -6.69
CA ALA A 43 10.16 -23.07 -5.65
C ALA A 43 10.10 -24.59 -5.46
N LEU A 44 10.17 -25.36 -6.54
CA LEU A 44 10.14 -26.82 -6.50
C LEU A 44 11.37 -27.39 -5.80
N VAL A 45 12.57 -26.89 -6.16
CA VAL A 45 13.82 -27.30 -5.52
C VAL A 45 13.82 -26.99 -4.03
N LEU A 46 13.41 -25.77 -3.64
CA LEU A 46 13.31 -25.38 -2.22
C LEU A 46 12.32 -26.28 -1.46
N SER A 47 11.16 -26.59 -2.06
CA SER A 47 10.14 -27.43 -1.44
C SER A 47 10.60 -28.87 -1.25
N LEU A 48 11.28 -29.45 -2.24
CA LEU A 48 11.87 -30.79 -2.13
C LEU A 48 12.98 -30.84 -1.08
N LEU A 49 13.81 -29.79 -0.97
CA LEU A 49 14.82 -29.69 0.08
C LEU A 49 14.18 -29.62 1.47
N LEU A 50 13.11 -28.85 1.65
CA LEU A 50 12.38 -28.78 2.93
C LEU A 50 11.73 -30.12 3.30
N LEU A 51 11.13 -30.83 2.34
CA LEU A 51 10.58 -32.18 2.55
C LEU A 51 11.68 -33.17 2.96
N PHE A 52 12.82 -33.13 2.28
CA PHE A 52 13.96 -33.97 2.60
C PHE A 52 14.51 -33.68 4.00
N LEU A 53 14.61 -32.41 4.38
CA LEU A 53 15.04 -32.02 5.73
C LEU A 53 14.03 -32.43 6.81
N CYS A 54 12.72 -32.35 6.55
CA CYS A 54 11.70 -32.86 7.47
C CYS A 54 11.88 -34.36 7.72
N TRP A 55 12.13 -35.12 6.66
CA TRP A 55 12.41 -36.56 6.76
C TRP A 55 13.69 -36.85 7.55
N MET A 56 14.78 -36.12 7.26
CA MET A 56 16.05 -36.24 8.00
C MET A 56 15.89 -35.90 9.49
N LEU A 57 15.20 -34.80 9.81
CA LEU A 57 14.93 -34.36 11.18
C LEU A 57 14.17 -35.43 11.97
N ARG A 58 13.12 -36.01 11.37
CA ARG A 58 12.37 -37.09 11.99
C ARG A 58 13.26 -38.31 12.25
N ASN A 59 14.05 -38.73 11.26
CA ASN A 59 14.92 -39.89 11.41
C ASN A 59 16.01 -39.69 12.47
N ALA A 60 16.66 -38.51 12.47
CA ALA A 60 17.64 -38.15 13.49
C ALA A 60 17.03 -38.20 14.90
N LYS A 61 15.80 -37.68 15.05
CA LYS A 61 15.09 -37.67 16.34
C LYS A 61 14.70 -39.07 16.82
N LEU A 62 14.25 -39.94 15.91
CA LEU A 62 13.95 -41.35 16.23
C LEU A 62 15.21 -42.13 16.65
N GLU A 63 16.34 -41.78 16.07
CA GLU A 63 17.66 -42.37 16.37
C GLU A 63 18.33 -41.74 17.61
N GLY A 64 17.70 -40.76 18.25
CA GLY A 64 18.26 -40.06 19.41
C GLY A 64 19.48 -39.18 19.08
N LYS A 65 19.68 -38.85 17.80
CA LYS A 65 20.78 -37.99 17.33
C LYS A 65 20.45 -36.51 17.56
N PRO A 66 21.47 -35.65 17.75
CA PRO A 66 21.25 -34.21 17.86
C PRO A 66 20.63 -33.65 16.56
N THR A 67 19.56 -32.89 16.69
CA THR A 67 18.82 -32.31 15.56
C THR A 67 19.18 -30.85 15.26
N GLY A 68 19.95 -30.19 16.15
CA GLY A 68 20.19 -28.74 16.09
C GLY A 68 20.75 -28.24 14.75
N SER A 69 21.74 -28.92 14.18
CA SER A 69 22.32 -28.54 12.87
C SER A 69 21.29 -28.65 11.75
N LEU A 70 20.49 -29.72 11.73
CA LEU A 70 19.43 -29.90 10.73
C LEU A 70 18.32 -28.85 10.87
N VAL A 71 17.99 -28.44 12.10
CA VAL A 71 17.05 -27.34 12.36
C VAL A 71 17.60 -26.02 11.84
N GLY A 72 18.89 -25.74 12.06
CA GLY A 72 19.54 -24.53 11.54
C GLY A 72 19.51 -24.46 10.01
N ILE A 73 19.85 -25.57 9.33
CA ILE A 73 19.77 -25.65 7.86
C ILE A 73 18.32 -25.47 7.38
N TYR A 74 17.36 -26.09 8.06
CA TYR A 74 15.95 -25.92 7.74
C TYR A 74 15.52 -24.46 7.85
N ILE A 75 15.84 -23.79 8.97
CA ILE A 75 15.47 -22.38 9.19
C ILE A 75 16.08 -21.49 8.12
N PHE A 76 17.34 -21.74 7.73
CA PHE A 76 17.99 -20.99 6.66
C PHE A 76 17.24 -21.12 5.32
N ILE A 77 16.92 -22.35 4.89
CA ILE A 77 16.18 -22.56 3.63
C ILE A 77 14.75 -22.03 3.73
N ALA A 78 14.07 -22.30 4.84
CA ALA A 78 12.71 -21.85 5.10
C ALA A 78 12.61 -20.32 5.14
N SER A 79 13.68 -19.60 5.47
CA SER A 79 13.69 -18.13 5.41
C SER A 79 13.49 -17.59 3.99
N PHE A 80 14.01 -18.27 2.96
CA PHE A 80 13.77 -17.88 1.56
C PHE A 80 12.33 -18.15 1.14
N CYS A 81 11.78 -19.31 1.52
CA CYS A 81 10.37 -19.62 1.30
C CYS A 81 9.48 -18.61 2.03
N PHE A 82 9.81 -18.26 3.27
CA PHE A 82 9.11 -17.26 4.06
C PHE A 82 9.07 -15.90 3.38
N ILE A 83 10.21 -15.40 2.89
CA ILE A 83 10.27 -14.11 2.17
C ILE A 83 9.38 -14.14 0.93
N ALA A 84 9.41 -15.23 0.16
CA ALA A 84 8.59 -15.37 -1.04
C ALA A 84 7.10 -15.51 -0.70
N ASN A 85 6.75 -16.35 0.27
CA ASN A 85 5.38 -16.55 0.75
C ASN A 85 4.80 -15.26 1.30
N PHE A 86 5.59 -14.51 2.06
CA PHE A 86 5.20 -13.19 2.55
C PHE A 86 4.92 -12.25 1.38
N ASN A 87 5.83 -12.14 0.41
CA ASN A 87 5.62 -11.30 -0.77
C ASN A 87 4.32 -11.64 -1.53
N ALA A 88 4.04 -12.93 -1.75
CA ALA A 88 2.84 -13.38 -2.44
C ALA A 88 1.56 -13.08 -1.66
N LEU A 89 1.51 -13.49 -0.39
CA LEU A 89 0.32 -13.35 0.45
C LEU A 89 0.07 -11.87 0.78
N TYR A 90 1.10 -11.13 1.15
CA TYR A 90 1.02 -9.71 1.46
C TYR A 90 0.48 -8.93 0.27
N THR A 91 1.12 -9.06 -0.89
CA THR A 91 0.69 -8.37 -2.12
C THR A 91 -0.76 -8.68 -2.45
N ARG A 92 -1.19 -9.95 -2.30
CA ARG A 92 -2.56 -10.36 -2.62
C ARG A 92 -3.59 -9.80 -1.63
N PHE A 93 -3.30 -9.84 -0.33
CA PHE A 93 -4.25 -9.39 0.69
C PHE A 93 -4.32 -7.87 0.80
N MET A 94 -3.19 -7.20 0.63
CA MET A 94 -3.03 -5.74 0.77
C MET A 94 -3.23 -4.99 -0.55
N LYS A 95 -3.55 -5.66 -1.65
CA LYS A 95 -3.67 -5.06 -2.99
C LYS A 95 -4.53 -3.79 -2.99
N THR A 96 -5.75 -3.88 -2.47
CA THR A 96 -6.69 -2.76 -2.42
C THR A 96 -6.19 -1.61 -1.55
N ASP A 97 -5.53 -1.92 -0.44
CA ASP A 97 -5.02 -0.91 0.48
C ASP A 97 -3.84 -0.17 -0.18
N ILE A 98 -2.92 -0.91 -0.80
CA ILE A 98 -1.80 -0.34 -1.58
C ILE A 98 -2.34 0.61 -2.66
N TYR A 99 -3.35 0.17 -3.43
CA TYR A 99 -3.95 1.01 -4.47
C TYR A 99 -4.64 2.24 -3.90
N THR A 100 -5.37 2.08 -2.80
CA THR A 100 -6.08 3.17 -2.13
C THR A 100 -5.11 4.21 -1.59
N ASP A 101 -3.99 3.77 -1.01
CA ASP A 101 -2.97 4.66 -0.46
C ASP A 101 -2.22 5.41 -1.58
N GLU A 102 -1.88 4.73 -2.68
CA GLU A 102 -1.25 5.39 -3.83
C GLU A 102 -2.18 6.44 -4.47
N LEU A 103 -3.47 6.15 -4.60
CA LEU A 103 -4.45 7.12 -5.10
C LEU A 103 -4.56 8.35 -4.18
N ARG A 104 -4.51 8.14 -2.86
CA ARG A 104 -4.49 9.26 -1.89
C ARG A 104 -3.21 10.08 -2.00
N ASP A 105 -2.07 9.43 -2.18
CA ASP A 105 -0.78 10.08 -2.38
C ASP A 105 -0.77 10.90 -3.68
N ILE A 106 -1.36 10.39 -4.77
CA ILE A 106 -1.52 11.14 -6.03
C ILE A 106 -2.34 12.41 -5.81
N ASN A 107 -3.48 12.32 -5.11
CA ASN A 107 -4.28 13.50 -4.77
C ASN A 107 -3.47 14.53 -3.97
N LYS A 108 -2.72 14.06 -2.96
CA LYS A 108 -1.84 14.92 -2.18
C LYS A 108 -0.75 15.56 -3.04
N ASN A 109 -0.20 14.83 -3.99
CA ASN A 109 0.82 15.34 -4.92
C ASN A 109 0.25 16.43 -5.83
N PHE A 110 -0.95 16.27 -6.38
CA PHE A 110 -1.64 17.32 -7.14
C PHE A 110 -1.83 18.58 -6.30
N THR A 111 -2.37 18.46 -5.09
CA THR A 111 -2.55 19.61 -4.18
C THR A 111 -1.21 20.25 -3.81
N THR A 112 -0.15 19.46 -3.63
CA THR A 112 1.18 19.99 -3.31
C THR A 112 1.76 20.75 -4.50
N LEU A 113 1.66 20.19 -5.70
CA LEU A 113 2.13 20.82 -6.93
C LEU A 113 1.34 22.12 -7.22
N GLU A 114 0.02 22.12 -7.00
CA GLU A 114 -0.85 23.30 -7.12
C GLU A 114 -0.35 24.42 -6.22
N ASN A 115 -0.21 24.13 -4.92
CA ASN A 115 0.25 25.12 -3.95
C ASN A 115 1.68 25.61 -4.24
N ASP A 116 2.58 24.73 -4.66
CA ASP A 116 3.96 25.09 -4.97
C ASP A 116 4.03 26.01 -6.19
N VAL A 117 3.35 25.64 -7.28
CA VAL A 117 3.22 26.48 -8.49
C VAL A 117 2.59 27.82 -8.13
N GLU A 118 1.44 27.82 -7.48
CA GLU A 118 0.75 29.06 -7.10
C GLU A 118 1.63 29.97 -6.23
N SER A 119 2.47 29.42 -5.36
CA SER A 119 3.36 30.24 -4.51
C SER A 119 4.50 30.93 -5.27
N LYS A 120 4.83 30.45 -6.49
CA LYS A 120 5.96 30.88 -7.32
C LYS A 120 5.55 31.71 -8.54
N LEU A 121 4.25 31.76 -8.81
CA LEU A 121 3.65 32.61 -9.83
C LEU A 121 3.92 34.09 -9.53
N SER A 122 4.25 34.84 -10.59
CA SER A 122 4.58 36.26 -10.48
C SER A 122 3.30 37.10 -10.36
N TYR A 123 2.91 37.41 -9.12
CA TYR A 123 1.77 38.28 -8.86
C TYR A 123 2.19 39.74 -8.73
N LYS A 124 1.33 40.64 -9.20
CA LYS A 124 1.51 42.09 -9.10
C LYS A 124 1.45 42.59 -7.65
N TYR A 125 0.78 41.82 -6.78
CA TYR A 125 0.59 42.13 -5.38
C TYR A 125 1.24 41.05 -4.49
N ASN A 126 1.53 41.41 -3.24
CA ASN A 126 2.11 40.46 -2.27
C ASN A 126 1.14 39.30 -1.98
N LYS A 127 1.69 38.18 -1.46
CA LYS A 127 0.95 36.93 -1.20
C LYS A 127 -0.34 37.11 -0.40
N LEU A 128 -0.32 37.93 0.64
CA LEU A 128 -1.49 38.15 1.51
C LEU A 128 -2.60 38.89 0.77
N THR A 129 -2.25 39.94 0.02
CA THR A 129 -3.20 40.69 -0.81
C THR A 129 -3.77 39.80 -1.92
N THR A 130 -2.93 39.02 -2.61
CA THR A 130 -3.37 38.09 -3.65
C THR A 130 -4.33 37.03 -3.10
N GLN A 131 -4.03 36.41 -1.96
CA GLN A 131 -4.94 35.45 -1.31
C GLN A 131 -6.28 36.08 -0.93
N ASN A 132 -6.27 37.29 -0.38
CA ASN A 132 -7.51 38.01 -0.03
C ASN A 132 -8.36 38.31 -1.26
N ILE A 133 -7.73 38.65 -2.39
CA ILE A 133 -8.43 38.88 -3.65
C ILE A 133 -8.98 37.56 -4.22
N GLU A 134 -8.22 36.48 -4.17
CA GLU A 134 -8.65 35.13 -4.60
C GLU A 134 -9.85 34.62 -3.78
N ILE A 135 -9.85 34.80 -2.46
CA ILE A 135 -11.00 34.46 -1.59
C ILE A 135 -12.23 35.27 -2.00
N LYS A 136 -12.08 36.59 -2.18
CA LYS A 136 -13.18 37.48 -2.60
C LYS A 136 -13.67 37.17 -4.00
N LYS A 137 -12.77 36.76 -4.92
CA LYS A 137 -13.11 36.29 -6.27
C LYS A 137 -13.98 35.04 -6.20
N LYS A 138 -13.57 34.01 -5.44
CA LYS A 138 -14.38 32.79 -5.27
C LYS A 138 -15.76 33.11 -4.69
N GLN A 139 -15.82 33.96 -3.66
CA GLN A 139 -17.09 34.42 -3.10
C GLN A 139 -17.95 35.19 -4.12
N LEU A 140 -17.34 36.03 -4.97
CA LEU A 140 -18.05 36.75 -6.02
C LEU A 140 -18.66 35.78 -7.04
N MET A 141 -17.86 34.82 -7.51
CA MET A 141 -18.29 33.80 -8.46
C MET A 141 -19.47 32.98 -7.92
N GLU A 142 -19.43 32.58 -6.65
CA GLU A 142 -20.55 31.89 -5.99
C GLU A 142 -21.79 32.77 -5.88
N GLN A 143 -21.65 34.04 -5.53
CA GLN A 143 -22.78 34.98 -5.42
C GLN A 143 -23.46 35.23 -6.77
N ILE A 144 -22.70 35.30 -7.87
CA ILE A 144 -23.26 35.47 -9.22
C ILE A 144 -24.15 34.28 -9.60
N LYS A 145 -23.78 33.09 -9.14
CA LYS A 145 -24.43 31.81 -9.45
C LYS A 145 -25.58 31.45 -8.50
N ASP A 146 -25.76 32.21 -7.41
CA ASP A 146 -26.79 31.94 -6.41
C ASP A 146 -28.19 31.89 -7.07
N PRO A 147 -28.89 30.74 -7.02
CA PRO A 147 -30.22 30.59 -7.62
C PRO A 147 -31.25 31.59 -7.07
N GLY A 148 -31.08 32.03 -5.82
CA GLY A 148 -31.97 32.99 -5.15
C GLY A 148 -31.68 34.45 -5.48
N ASN A 149 -30.48 34.77 -6.01
CA ASN A 149 -30.03 36.13 -6.31
C ASN A 149 -29.09 36.14 -7.53
N LYS A 150 -29.57 35.66 -8.68
CA LYS A 150 -28.75 35.52 -9.90
C LYS A 150 -28.17 36.86 -10.37
N GLY A 151 -26.91 36.84 -10.78
CA GLY A 151 -26.22 38.00 -11.37
C GLY A 151 -25.53 38.90 -10.36
N ILE A 152 -25.23 40.14 -10.76
CA ILE A 152 -24.43 41.07 -9.97
C ILE A 152 -25.32 41.88 -9.02
N GLY A 153 -25.78 41.23 -7.94
CA GLY A 153 -26.54 41.86 -6.85
C GLY A 153 -25.69 42.74 -5.92
N THR A 154 -26.31 43.30 -4.88
CA THR A 154 -25.65 44.22 -3.92
C THR A 154 -24.42 43.61 -3.23
N ARG A 155 -24.47 42.32 -2.90
CA ARG A 155 -23.35 41.59 -2.29
C ARG A 155 -22.20 41.37 -3.27
N ALA A 156 -22.50 41.00 -4.51
CA ALA A 156 -21.51 40.90 -5.58
C ALA A 156 -20.84 42.26 -5.85
N GLN A 157 -21.61 43.35 -5.89
CA GLN A 157 -21.07 44.71 -6.02
C GLN A 157 -20.18 45.11 -4.83
N SER A 158 -20.52 44.68 -3.61
CA SER A 158 -19.66 44.93 -2.44
C SER A 158 -18.32 44.19 -2.55
N LEU A 159 -18.35 42.93 -2.98
CA LEU A 159 -17.13 42.15 -3.21
C LEU A 159 -16.25 42.76 -4.30
N ILE A 160 -16.88 43.25 -5.38
CA ILE A 160 -16.18 43.98 -6.44
C ILE A 160 -15.49 45.23 -5.86
N ARG A 161 -16.20 46.08 -5.11
CA ARG A 161 -15.61 47.28 -4.48
C ARG A 161 -14.45 46.96 -3.55
N ASP A 162 -14.53 45.85 -2.82
CA ASP A 162 -13.44 45.42 -1.96
C ASP A 162 -12.22 44.98 -2.77
N ILE A 163 -12.43 44.28 -3.89
CA ILE A 163 -11.37 43.91 -4.83
C ILE A 163 -10.76 45.18 -5.45
N GLU A 164 -11.56 46.13 -5.90
CA GLU A 164 -11.09 47.42 -6.45
C GLU A 164 -10.25 48.21 -5.45
N LYS A 165 -10.59 48.17 -4.16
CA LYS A 165 -9.77 48.80 -3.10
C LYS A 165 -8.42 48.10 -2.90
N LEU A 166 -8.40 46.77 -3.01
CA LEU A 166 -7.18 45.99 -2.85
C LEU A 166 -6.25 46.09 -4.07
N THR A 167 -6.82 46.19 -5.27
CA THR A 167 -6.06 46.30 -6.54
C THR A 167 -5.74 47.76 -6.92
N GLY A 168 -6.56 48.72 -6.50
CA GLY A 168 -6.51 50.09 -7.00
C GLY A 168 -6.99 50.24 -8.46
N GLN A 169 -7.61 49.20 -9.02
CA GLN A 169 -8.12 49.16 -10.40
C GLN A 169 -9.64 48.97 -10.39
N LYS A 170 -10.34 49.57 -11.36
CA LYS A 170 -11.80 49.39 -11.51
C LYS A 170 -12.12 48.08 -12.21
N VAL A 171 -13.15 47.39 -11.75
CA VAL A 171 -13.69 46.17 -12.39
C VAL A 171 -14.85 46.55 -13.28
N ASP A 172 -14.78 46.19 -14.56
CA ASP A 172 -15.90 46.40 -15.48
C ASP A 172 -17.05 45.45 -15.15
N LEU A 173 -18.25 45.99 -15.02
CA LEU A 173 -19.44 45.20 -14.73
C LEU A 173 -19.94 44.52 -16.01
N LEU A 174 -19.67 43.24 -16.14
CA LEU A 174 -20.14 42.43 -17.27
C LEU A 174 -21.62 42.05 -17.10
N THR A 175 -22.31 41.88 -18.23
CA THR A 175 -23.69 41.37 -18.27
C THR A 175 -23.72 39.90 -18.69
N PRO A 176 -24.70 39.11 -18.24
CA PRO A 176 -24.84 37.72 -18.67
C PRO A 176 -25.14 37.64 -20.18
N VAL A 177 -24.62 36.62 -20.85
CA VAL A 177 -25.03 36.29 -22.23
C VAL A 177 -26.27 35.41 -22.12
N GLY A 178 -27.44 35.97 -22.42
CA GLY A 178 -28.71 35.28 -22.21
C GLY A 178 -29.01 35.08 -20.72
N SER A 179 -29.24 33.82 -20.31
CA SER A 179 -29.48 33.42 -18.91
C SER A 179 -28.33 32.60 -18.30
N ASP A 180 -27.14 32.67 -18.90
CA ASP A 180 -25.97 31.92 -18.47
C ASP A 180 -25.17 32.71 -17.42
N TYR A 181 -25.47 32.44 -16.16
CA TYR A 181 -24.80 33.06 -15.01
C TYR A 181 -23.52 32.31 -14.61
N GLU A 182 -23.32 31.09 -15.10
CA GLU A 182 -22.06 30.34 -14.91
C GLU A 182 -20.97 31.00 -15.76
N ASP A 183 -21.24 31.21 -17.05
CA ASP A 183 -20.37 31.94 -17.97
C ASP A 183 -20.06 33.37 -17.46
N LEU A 184 -21.06 34.09 -16.94
CA LEU A 184 -20.84 35.39 -16.33
C LEU A 184 -19.87 35.33 -15.14
N SER A 185 -20.06 34.34 -14.25
CA SER A 185 -19.19 34.13 -13.09
C SER A 185 -17.75 33.86 -13.52
N GLU A 186 -17.55 32.99 -14.51
CA GLU A 186 -16.22 32.67 -15.05
C GLU A 186 -15.55 33.89 -15.69
N ARG A 187 -16.26 34.65 -16.54
CA ARG A 187 -15.70 35.87 -17.15
C ARG A 187 -15.33 36.93 -16.12
N MET A 188 -16.17 37.14 -15.10
CA MET A 188 -15.86 38.07 -13.99
C MET A 188 -14.64 37.60 -13.21
N GLY A 189 -14.54 36.29 -12.93
CA GLY A 189 -13.36 35.68 -12.30
C GLY A 189 -12.09 35.92 -13.12
N HIS A 190 -12.14 35.69 -14.43
CA HIS A 190 -11.02 35.93 -15.33
C HIS A 190 -10.59 37.40 -15.39
N GLN A 191 -11.53 38.33 -15.33
CA GLN A 191 -11.20 39.75 -15.29
C GLN A 191 -10.43 40.11 -14.01
N ILE A 192 -10.85 39.59 -12.86
CA ILE A 192 -10.13 39.80 -11.58
C ILE A 192 -8.76 39.14 -11.62
N ASP A 193 -8.66 37.95 -12.20
CA ASP A 193 -7.37 37.29 -12.41
C ASP A 193 -6.43 38.18 -13.24
N ASN A 194 -6.91 38.80 -14.31
CA ASN A 194 -6.11 39.73 -15.12
C ASN A 194 -5.62 40.96 -14.33
N MET A 195 -6.35 41.40 -13.31
CA MET A 195 -5.98 42.58 -12.51
C MET A 195 -4.86 42.29 -11.51
N ILE A 196 -4.83 41.09 -10.95
CA ILE A 196 -3.85 40.68 -9.93
C ILE A 196 -2.61 39.98 -10.49
N SER A 197 -2.64 39.67 -11.78
CA SER A 197 -1.71 38.82 -12.47
C SER A 197 -0.83 39.62 -13.42
N ASP A 198 0.48 39.63 -13.18
CA ASP A 198 1.48 39.89 -14.24
C ASP A 198 1.90 38.55 -14.88
N LEU A 199 1.04 37.53 -14.80
CA LEU A 199 1.35 36.20 -15.30
C LEU A 199 1.36 36.24 -16.82
N SER A 200 2.39 35.63 -17.39
CA SER A 200 2.40 35.29 -18.80
C SER A 200 1.18 34.44 -19.18
N PRO A 201 0.73 34.45 -20.44
CA PRO A 201 -0.32 33.55 -20.93
C PRO A 201 -0.06 32.08 -20.56
N ASP A 202 1.22 31.67 -20.57
CA ASP A 202 1.65 30.31 -20.23
C ASP A 202 1.50 30.00 -18.74
N GLU A 203 1.88 30.93 -17.86
CA GLU A 203 1.68 30.80 -16.40
C GLU A 203 0.19 30.75 -16.04
N ARG A 204 -0.65 31.54 -16.71
CA ARG A 204 -2.10 31.51 -16.50
C ARG A 204 -2.72 30.21 -16.96
N ALA A 205 -2.35 29.75 -18.16
CA ALA A 205 -2.83 28.47 -18.68
C ALA A 205 -2.38 27.31 -17.78
N LEU A 206 -1.14 27.34 -17.29
CA LEU A 206 -0.63 26.35 -16.33
C LEU A 206 -1.47 26.32 -15.05
N LYS A 207 -1.75 27.49 -14.43
CA LYS A 207 -2.57 27.57 -13.21
C LYS A 207 -3.97 26.96 -13.44
N THR A 208 -4.63 27.35 -14.52
CA THR A 208 -5.97 26.84 -14.86
C THR A 208 -5.96 25.33 -15.09
N ASP A 209 -5.02 24.83 -15.90
CA ASP A 209 -4.95 23.41 -16.23
C ASP A 209 -4.66 22.56 -14.99
N LEU A 210 -3.80 23.06 -14.09
CA LEU A 210 -3.45 22.36 -12.87
C LEU A 210 -4.64 22.31 -11.91
N ASN A 211 -5.35 23.41 -11.71
CA ASN A 211 -6.56 23.44 -10.87
C ASN A 211 -7.65 22.52 -11.43
N ASN A 212 -7.84 22.52 -12.75
CA ASN A 212 -8.81 21.63 -13.41
C ASN A 212 -8.43 20.15 -13.26
N SER A 213 -7.16 19.80 -13.46
CA SER A 213 -6.69 18.42 -13.27
C SER A 213 -6.77 18.00 -11.80
N ALA A 214 -6.39 18.86 -10.85
CA ALA A 214 -6.52 18.57 -9.42
C ALA A 214 -7.97 18.29 -9.02
N LEU A 215 -8.93 19.08 -9.53
CA LEU A 215 -10.37 18.85 -9.31
C LEU A 215 -10.87 17.56 -9.98
N LYS A 216 -10.51 17.33 -11.25
CA LYS A 216 -10.85 16.10 -12.00
C LYS A 216 -10.39 14.88 -11.22
N TRP A 217 -9.11 14.84 -10.83
CA TRP A 217 -8.52 13.68 -10.19
C TRP A 217 -9.01 13.50 -8.76
N ASN A 218 -9.19 14.57 -7.99
CA ASN A 218 -9.79 14.47 -6.66
C ASN A 218 -11.18 13.82 -6.73
N LYS A 219 -12.03 14.28 -7.64
CA LYS A 219 -13.36 13.69 -7.85
C LYS A 219 -13.27 12.22 -8.28
N ASN A 220 -12.53 11.93 -9.35
CA ASN A 220 -12.43 10.57 -9.88
C ASN A 220 -11.87 9.58 -8.85
N ILE A 221 -10.90 10.02 -8.04
CA ILE A 221 -10.32 9.21 -6.98
C ILE A 221 -11.33 9.00 -5.86
N GLN A 222 -12.02 10.04 -5.40
CA GLN A 222 -13.08 9.89 -4.39
C GLN A 222 -14.18 8.93 -4.85
N ASP A 223 -14.64 9.08 -6.09
CA ASP A 223 -15.65 8.20 -6.69
C ASP A 223 -15.18 6.74 -6.69
N LEU A 224 -13.92 6.49 -7.08
CA LEU A 224 -13.34 5.14 -7.03
C LEU A 224 -13.21 4.61 -5.59
N LEU A 225 -12.84 5.47 -4.64
CA LEU A 225 -12.70 5.10 -3.23
C LEU A 225 -14.02 4.71 -2.57
N LEU A 226 -15.17 5.03 -3.17
CA LEU A 226 -16.50 4.62 -2.72
C LEU A 226 -16.96 3.27 -3.29
N LEU A 227 -16.28 2.74 -4.32
CA LEU A 227 -16.63 1.48 -4.96
C LEU A 227 -16.35 0.24 -4.09
N SER A 228 -16.86 -0.92 -4.52
CA SER A 228 -16.58 -2.20 -3.87
C SER A 228 -15.10 -2.61 -4.03
N LYS A 229 -14.60 -3.49 -3.16
CA LYS A 229 -13.20 -3.97 -3.19
C LYS A 229 -12.79 -4.51 -4.56
N LYS A 230 -13.68 -5.26 -5.21
CA LYS A 230 -13.41 -5.88 -6.51
C LYS A 230 -13.26 -4.82 -7.61
N GLU A 231 -14.20 -3.88 -7.68
CA GLU A 231 -14.17 -2.81 -8.68
C GLU A 231 -12.96 -1.90 -8.50
N LYS A 232 -12.59 -1.60 -7.25
CA LYS A 232 -11.35 -0.87 -6.93
C LYS A 232 -10.14 -1.59 -7.51
N ASP A 233 -9.97 -2.88 -7.26
CA ASP A 233 -8.80 -3.63 -7.70
C ASP A 233 -8.70 -3.75 -9.23
N GLU A 234 -9.83 -3.67 -9.95
CA GLU A 234 -9.89 -3.73 -11.41
C GLU A 234 -9.61 -2.35 -12.05
N MET A 235 -10.13 -1.27 -11.47
CA MET A 235 -10.05 0.08 -12.06
C MET A 235 -8.85 0.90 -11.57
N SER A 236 -8.31 0.62 -10.39
CA SER A 236 -7.29 1.47 -9.76
C SER A 236 -6.04 1.60 -10.62
N GLN A 237 -5.55 0.51 -11.24
CA GLN A 237 -4.31 0.55 -12.01
C GLN A 237 -4.38 1.56 -13.17
N GLY A 238 -5.46 1.49 -13.98
CA GLY A 238 -5.63 2.40 -15.11
C GLY A 238 -5.76 3.86 -14.65
N LEU A 239 -6.46 4.09 -13.54
CA LEU A 239 -6.64 5.43 -12.98
C LEU A 239 -5.32 5.99 -12.41
N ILE A 240 -4.52 5.15 -11.74
CA ILE A 240 -3.18 5.50 -11.25
C ILE A 240 -2.28 5.87 -12.43
N ASP A 241 -2.24 5.06 -13.48
CA ASP A 241 -1.39 5.31 -14.65
C ASP A 241 -1.81 6.61 -15.39
N GLU A 242 -3.11 6.84 -15.60
CA GLU A 242 -3.62 8.05 -16.26
C GLU A 242 -3.36 9.31 -15.41
N SER A 243 -3.61 9.24 -14.10
CA SER A 243 -3.42 10.37 -13.19
C SER A 243 -1.95 10.74 -13.00
N LEU A 244 -1.05 9.75 -12.91
CA LEU A 244 0.40 9.99 -12.86
C LEU A 244 0.94 10.54 -14.17
N ALA A 245 0.44 10.08 -15.32
CA ALA A 245 0.83 10.64 -16.61
C ALA A 245 0.46 12.14 -16.71
N ASP A 246 -0.76 12.50 -16.29
CA ASP A 246 -1.21 13.88 -16.27
C ASP A 246 -0.43 14.73 -15.24
N TYR A 247 -0.20 14.18 -14.04
CA TYR A 247 0.64 14.79 -13.01
C TYR A 247 2.05 15.11 -13.51
N ASN A 248 2.72 14.12 -14.12
CA ASN A 248 4.09 14.28 -14.62
C ASN A 248 4.15 15.26 -15.79
N LYS A 249 3.14 15.27 -16.66
CA LYS A 249 3.02 16.25 -17.74
C LYS A 249 2.90 17.67 -17.19
N LEU A 250 2.02 17.88 -16.20
CA LEU A 250 1.81 19.20 -15.59
C LEU A 250 3.03 19.67 -14.79
N GLY A 251 3.68 18.79 -14.03
CA GLY A 251 4.90 19.11 -13.30
C GLY A 251 6.06 19.47 -14.23
N SER A 252 6.26 18.72 -15.31
CA SER A 252 7.28 19.04 -16.32
C SER A 252 6.99 20.38 -17.01
N ARG A 253 5.71 20.65 -17.31
CA ARG A 253 5.30 21.95 -17.85
C ARG A 253 5.52 23.08 -16.85
N ALA A 254 5.24 22.87 -15.57
CA ALA A 254 5.49 23.85 -14.52
C ALA A 254 6.97 24.23 -14.43
N GLN A 255 7.86 23.24 -14.49
CA GLN A 255 9.31 23.46 -14.56
C GLN A 255 9.75 24.21 -15.81
N THR A 256 9.10 23.96 -16.95
CA THR A 256 9.39 24.67 -18.20
C THR A 256 8.93 26.13 -18.16
N VAL A 257 7.75 26.39 -17.62
CA VAL A 257 7.11 27.72 -17.58
C VAL A 257 7.73 28.61 -16.50
N LEU A 258 7.97 28.07 -15.30
CA LEU A 258 8.52 28.84 -14.17
C LEU A 258 10.06 28.86 -14.14
N GLY A 259 10.69 27.93 -14.85
CA GLY A 259 12.14 27.74 -14.87
C GLY A 259 12.67 26.93 -13.68
N ASN A 260 13.80 26.24 -13.90
CA ASN A 260 14.46 25.38 -12.91
C ASN A 260 14.86 26.10 -11.61
N GLU A 261 15.07 27.41 -11.65
CA GLU A 261 15.45 28.20 -10.48
C GLU A 261 14.28 28.37 -9.49
N LYS A 262 13.04 28.38 -10.01
CA LYS A 262 11.84 28.54 -9.19
C LYS A 262 11.27 27.19 -8.77
N ILE A 263 11.22 26.22 -9.67
CA ILE A 263 10.63 24.90 -9.39
C ILE A 263 11.51 23.78 -9.95
N HIS A 264 11.77 22.78 -9.10
CA HIS A 264 12.41 21.55 -9.51
C HIS A 264 11.38 20.43 -9.39
N PHE A 265 11.07 19.79 -10.52
CA PHE A 265 10.09 18.72 -10.57
C PHE A 265 10.77 17.39 -10.89
N GLU A 266 10.55 16.40 -10.03
CA GLU A 266 10.92 15.02 -10.29
C GLU A 266 9.67 14.21 -10.64
N PRO A 267 9.65 13.51 -11.78
CA PRO A 267 8.51 12.69 -12.16
C PRO A 267 8.20 11.61 -11.12
N ALA A 268 6.93 11.51 -10.74
CA ALA A 268 6.45 10.44 -9.89
C ALA A 268 6.26 9.16 -10.71
N VAL A 269 6.69 8.03 -10.16
CA VAL A 269 6.50 6.70 -10.76
C VAL A 269 5.53 5.92 -9.90
N SER A 270 4.69 5.12 -10.55
CA SER A 270 3.71 4.32 -9.84
C SER A 270 4.37 3.30 -8.91
N GLN A 271 3.90 3.25 -7.66
CA GLN A 271 4.35 2.26 -6.70
C GLN A 271 3.67 0.90 -6.97
N THR A 272 2.47 0.90 -7.57
CA THR A 272 1.77 -0.33 -7.95
C THR A 272 2.53 -1.16 -8.98
N GLN A 273 3.36 -0.54 -9.82
CA GLN A 273 4.25 -1.27 -10.74
C GLN A 273 5.35 -2.05 -10.00
N GLN A 274 5.59 -1.73 -8.72
CA GLN A 274 6.49 -2.46 -7.82
C GLN A 274 5.76 -3.49 -6.96
N VAL A 275 4.42 -3.52 -6.97
CA VAL A 275 3.62 -4.48 -6.22
C VAL A 275 3.92 -5.88 -6.70
N GLY A 276 4.33 -6.75 -5.77
CA GLY A 276 4.81 -8.11 -6.03
C GLY A 276 6.33 -8.22 -6.10
N LYS A 277 7.08 -7.13 -5.98
CA LYS A 277 8.51 -7.18 -5.67
C LYS A 277 8.67 -7.33 -4.16
N ILE A 278 9.56 -8.23 -3.76
CA ILE A 278 9.85 -8.53 -2.36
C ILE A 278 10.16 -7.25 -1.57
N GLY A 279 11.04 -6.38 -2.08
CA GLY A 279 11.42 -5.14 -1.40
C GLY A 279 10.23 -4.24 -1.08
N PHE A 280 9.31 -4.07 -2.04
CA PHE A 280 8.11 -3.26 -1.86
C PHE A 280 7.19 -3.85 -0.79
N ALA A 281 6.92 -5.15 -0.83
CA ALA A 281 6.04 -5.79 0.15
C ALA A 281 6.55 -5.61 1.59
N PHE A 282 7.85 -5.77 1.82
CA PHE A 282 8.46 -5.56 3.14
C PHE A 282 8.47 -4.09 3.55
N GLU A 283 8.82 -3.17 2.64
CA GLU A 283 8.83 -1.74 2.94
C GLU A 283 7.43 -1.23 3.28
N HIS A 284 6.43 -1.60 2.48
CA HIS A 284 5.03 -1.27 2.74
C HIS A 284 4.56 -1.86 4.08
N ALA A 285 4.95 -3.11 4.40
CA ALA A 285 4.57 -3.76 5.65
C ALA A 285 5.16 -3.07 6.88
N ILE A 286 6.41 -2.61 6.79
CA ILE A 286 7.09 -1.92 7.90
C ILE A 286 6.50 -0.53 8.11
N LYS A 287 6.27 0.22 7.03
CA LYS A 287 5.71 1.58 7.12
C LYS A 287 4.27 1.59 7.63
N ASN A 288 3.48 0.59 7.23
CA ASN A 288 2.05 0.50 7.53
C ASN A 288 1.73 -0.65 8.50
N PHE A 289 2.63 -0.96 9.44
CA PHE A 289 2.47 -2.13 10.31
C PHE A 289 1.21 -2.05 11.18
N GLY A 290 0.26 -2.96 10.94
CA GLY A 290 -1.00 -3.05 11.67
C GLY A 290 -1.49 -4.50 11.81
N MET A 291 -2.75 -4.66 12.20
CA MET A 291 -3.32 -5.99 12.50
C MET A 291 -3.35 -6.92 11.28
N TYR A 292 -3.64 -6.40 10.08
CA TYR A 292 -3.68 -7.22 8.87
C TYR A 292 -2.28 -7.69 8.46
N GLN A 293 -1.29 -6.79 8.51
CA GLN A 293 0.11 -7.11 8.23
C GLN A 293 0.65 -8.14 9.24
N PHE A 294 0.29 -8.00 10.51
CA PHE A 294 0.62 -8.98 11.55
C PHE A 294 0.00 -10.36 11.26
N VAL A 295 -1.27 -10.42 10.85
CA VAL A 295 -1.94 -11.68 10.52
C VAL A 295 -1.29 -12.36 9.31
N VAL A 296 -0.95 -11.60 8.26
CA VAL A 296 -0.22 -12.13 7.10
C VAL A 296 1.14 -12.67 7.53
N LEU A 297 1.90 -11.91 8.31
CA LEU A 297 3.20 -12.30 8.84
C LEU A 297 3.12 -13.60 9.66
N ALA A 298 2.17 -13.66 10.61
CA ALA A 298 1.94 -14.83 11.44
C ALA A 298 1.51 -16.05 10.61
N GLY A 299 0.68 -15.84 9.57
CA GLY A 299 0.29 -16.86 8.61
C GLY A 299 1.50 -17.46 7.87
N CYS A 300 2.41 -16.61 7.38
CA CYS A 300 3.64 -17.06 6.72
C CYS A 300 4.57 -17.82 7.68
N ILE A 301 4.75 -17.32 8.92
CA ILE A 301 5.55 -18.02 9.93
C ILE A 301 4.96 -19.39 10.23
N LEU A 302 3.65 -19.47 10.41
CA LEU A 302 2.97 -20.74 10.66
C LEU A 302 3.19 -21.69 9.48
N LEU A 303 2.99 -21.21 8.26
CA LEU A 303 3.14 -22.01 7.05
C LEU A 303 4.54 -22.64 6.94
N ASP A 304 5.60 -21.84 7.10
CA ASP A 304 6.96 -22.30 6.81
C ASP A 304 7.66 -23.00 7.97
N PHE A 305 7.29 -22.69 9.22
CA PHE A 305 8.01 -23.19 10.40
C PHE A 305 7.23 -24.19 11.26
N VAL A 306 5.89 -24.25 11.15
CA VAL A 306 5.09 -25.09 12.07
C VAL A 306 5.42 -26.58 11.93
N ILE A 307 5.72 -27.06 10.72
CA ILE A 307 5.96 -28.50 10.49
C ILE A 307 7.19 -29.00 11.24
N VAL A 308 8.26 -28.20 11.31
CA VAL A 308 9.47 -28.56 12.06
C VAL A 308 9.18 -28.57 13.55
N ILE A 309 8.42 -27.60 14.07
CA ILE A 309 7.99 -27.58 15.47
C ILE A 309 7.20 -28.86 15.79
N ILE A 310 6.24 -29.23 14.94
CA ILE A 310 5.42 -30.44 15.12
C ILE A 310 6.29 -31.71 15.10
N ILE A 311 7.23 -31.84 14.15
CA ILE A 311 8.15 -32.99 14.10
C ILE A 311 9.00 -33.05 15.39
N LEU A 312 9.48 -31.90 15.86
CA LEU A 312 10.26 -31.77 17.10
C LEU A 312 9.45 -31.93 18.39
N LEU A 313 8.13 -31.90 18.36
CA LEU A 313 7.28 -32.20 19.52
C LEU A 313 6.75 -33.64 19.49
N VAL A 314 6.20 -34.08 18.35
CA VAL A 314 5.49 -35.36 18.23
C VAL A 314 6.44 -36.56 18.17
N THR A 315 7.63 -36.39 17.58
CA THR A 315 8.56 -37.53 17.38
C THR A 315 9.31 -37.88 18.67
N SER A 316 8.87 -38.85 19.47
CA SER A 316 9.60 -39.20 20.70
C SER A 316 10.87 -40.03 20.40
N PRO A 317 12.03 -39.75 21.04
CA PRO A 317 13.22 -40.60 20.89
C PRO A 317 12.94 -42.01 21.47
N GLY A 318 13.04 -43.04 20.64
CA GLY A 318 13.22 -44.43 21.08
C GLY A 318 12.11 -45.10 21.89
N GLY A 319 10.98 -45.44 21.25
CA GLY A 319 10.01 -46.44 21.74
C GLY A 319 10.26 -47.88 21.25
N TYR A 320 11.42 -48.16 20.64
CA TYR A 320 11.67 -49.43 19.94
C TYR A 320 12.52 -50.45 20.71
N ASN A 321 12.72 -50.26 22.03
CA ASN A 321 13.40 -51.28 22.86
C ASN A 321 13.05 -51.18 24.36
N ARG A 322 11.76 -51.19 24.71
CA ARG A 322 11.33 -51.47 26.09
C ARG A 322 10.39 -52.66 26.09
N ASN A 323 10.97 -53.85 26.15
CA ASN A 323 10.30 -55.00 26.76
C ASN A 323 9.90 -54.56 28.18
N ASN A 324 8.63 -54.29 28.39
CA ASN A 324 8.06 -54.32 29.73
C ASN A 324 6.57 -54.65 29.63
N GLY A 325 6.24 -55.89 29.98
CA GLY A 325 4.93 -56.26 30.49
C GLY A 325 4.69 -55.60 31.84
N GLY A 326 4.57 -54.27 31.85
CA GLY A 326 4.31 -53.46 33.02
C GLY A 326 2.85 -53.00 33.00
N SER A 327 1.98 -53.81 33.60
CA SER A 327 0.62 -53.46 33.98
C SER A 327 0.52 -52.03 34.52
N VAL A 328 -0.46 -51.27 34.03
CA VAL A 328 -0.82 -49.90 34.45
C VAL A 328 -1.49 -49.88 35.85
N PHE A 329 -1.54 -51.02 36.55
CA PHE A 329 -2.03 -51.11 37.92
C PHE A 329 -0.98 -51.74 38.84
N SER A 330 -0.09 -50.94 39.41
CA SER A 330 0.48 -51.26 40.72
C SER A 330 0.66 -49.99 41.56
N ASN A 331 -0.33 -49.76 42.42
CA ASN A 331 -0.18 -48.90 43.59
C ASN A 331 0.84 -49.58 44.52
N LYS A 332 2.02 -49.00 44.69
CA LYS A 332 2.89 -49.33 45.83
C LYS A 332 3.16 -48.09 46.66
N ARG A 333 2.36 -47.98 47.73
CA ARG A 333 2.58 -47.12 48.90
C ARG A 333 4.03 -47.22 49.36
N SER A 334 4.69 -46.08 49.46
CA SER A 334 5.92 -45.90 50.22
C SER A 334 5.59 -46.03 51.71
N GLY A 335 5.95 -47.16 52.31
CA GLY A 335 5.94 -47.39 53.75
C GLY A 335 7.37 -47.48 54.26
N LYS A 336 7.81 -46.48 55.00
CA LYS A 336 9.08 -46.46 55.74
C LYS A 336 8.95 -47.40 56.95
N THR A 337 9.61 -48.55 56.91
CA THR A 337 9.79 -49.38 58.12
C THR A 337 11.08 -48.95 58.79
N ILE A 338 10.97 -48.40 60.00
CA ILE A 338 12.08 -48.11 60.90
C ILE A 338 12.30 -49.38 61.74
N ILE A 339 13.51 -49.95 61.71
CA ILE A 339 13.91 -51.06 62.58
C ILE A 339 14.78 -50.44 63.70
N PRO A 340 14.45 -50.59 64.99
CA PRO A 340 15.33 -50.22 66.08
C PRO A 340 16.38 -51.31 66.31
N ASN A 341 17.64 -50.90 66.47
CA ASN A 341 18.72 -51.76 66.97
C ASN A 341 18.54 -51.97 68.48
N ASN A 342 18.66 -53.22 68.92
CA ASN A 342 18.99 -53.55 70.31
C ASN A 342 20.49 -53.38 70.55
#